data_AF-A0A7V9HG68-F1
#
_entry.id   AF-A0A7V9HG68-F1
#
_cell.length_a   1.000
_cell.length_b   1.000
_cell.length_c   1.000
_cell.angle_alpha   90.00
_cell.angle_beta   90.00
_cell.angle_gamma   90.00
#
_symmetry.space_group_name_H-M   'P 1'
#
loop_
_entity.id
_entity.type
_entity.pdbx_description
1 polymer ?
#
loop_
_entity_poly.entity_id
_entity_poly.type
_entity_poly.pdbx_seq_one_letter_code
_entity_poly.pdbx_strand_id
1 'polypeptide(L)'
;MSTPTAPSPLDPLVARLEAAAPLDLPAKTVGKLARGAIGPGPLKDVLSGTWLGHTIHPLLTDVVIGTWSSANILDLIGGREAERAAQRLIAVGIAAYGPTALTGATDWADSEIGNDGVRRVGIVHAWVNGTALALYTASLVARRRGSRGRGKALALAGAGVLSAGGYLGGHLAFRQGIGADQTIFDLGPDDWTPAIGGDQVTEGGATAADVGGIPVMFSRRRGQVLAIHDRCSHRGCSLASGDVEDGAVTCPCHGSTFR
;
A
#
# COMPACT_ATOMS: atom_id res chain seq x y z
N MET A 1 8.11 -25.37 -15.31
CA MET A 1 8.62 -24.03 -15.65
C MET A 1 7.43 -23.10 -15.71
N SER A 2 7.33 -22.14 -14.78
CA SER A 2 6.27 -21.12 -14.82
C SER A 2 6.57 -20.17 -15.98
N THR A 3 5.60 -19.93 -16.85
CA THR A 3 5.70 -18.92 -17.88
C THR A 3 5.81 -17.54 -17.22
N PRO A 4 6.81 -16.72 -17.56
CA PRO A 4 6.87 -15.35 -17.05
C PRO A 4 5.61 -14.59 -17.43
N THR A 5 5.18 -13.68 -16.56
CA THR A 5 3.98 -12.86 -16.79
C THR A 5 4.15 -12.07 -18.09
N ALA A 6 3.26 -12.29 -19.05
CA ALA A 6 3.24 -11.51 -20.28
C ALA A 6 2.96 -10.02 -19.98
N PRO A 7 3.51 -9.08 -20.77
CA PRO A 7 3.18 -7.66 -20.63
C PRO A 7 1.66 -7.45 -20.77
N SER A 8 1.10 -6.65 -19.86
CA SER A 8 -0.34 -6.38 -19.83
C SER A 8 -0.69 -5.36 -20.92
N PRO A 9 -1.85 -5.49 -21.58
CA PRO A 9 -2.34 -4.46 -22.49
C PRO A 9 -2.57 -3.10 -21.78
N LEU A 10 -2.63 -3.09 -20.46
CA LEU A 10 -2.79 -1.88 -19.64
C LEU A 10 -1.45 -1.23 -19.24
N ASP A 11 -0.31 -1.89 -19.45
CA ASP A 11 1.01 -1.35 -19.08
C ASP A 11 1.27 0.06 -19.68
N PRO A 12 0.96 0.34 -20.97
CA PRO A 12 1.16 1.68 -21.54
C PRO A 12 0.32 2.76 -20.86
N LEU A 13 -0.89 2.42 -20.39
CA LEU A 13 -1.76 3.35 -19.68
C LEU A 13 -1.20 3.66 -18.30
N VAL A 14 -0.76 2.63 -17.58
CA VAL A 14 -0.19 2.81 -16.24
C VAL A 14 1.12 3.60 -16.30
N ALA A 15 1.99 3.30 -17.27
CA ALA A 15 3.22 4.06 -17.49
C ALA A 15 2.95 5.55 -17.74
N ARG A 16 1.87 5.88 -18.47
CA ARG A 16 1.45 7.29 -18.66
C ARG A 16 1.00 7.94 -17.35
N LEU A 17 0.28 7.21 -16.49
CA LEU A 17 -0.11 7.72 -15.16
C LEU A 17 1.11 7.93 -14.27
N GLU A 18 2.05 6.99 -14.26
CA GLU A 18 3.31 7.11 -13.52
C GLU A 18 4.17 8.28 -14.00
N ALA A 19 4.07 8.67 -15.28
CA ALA A 19 4.79 9.79 -15.87
C ALA A 19 4.04 11.15 -15.74
N ALA A 20 2.83 11.18 -15.19
CA ALA A 20 1.98 12.38 -15.18
C ALA A 20 2.39 13.39 -14.11
N ALA A 21 3.46 14.15 -14.37
CA ALA A 21 3.98 15.22 -13.51
C ALA A 21 2.95 16.24 -12.98
N PRO A 22 1.88 16.61 -13.72
CA PRO A 22 0.84 17.50 -13.18
C PRO A 22 0.15 16.99 -11.91
N LEU A 23 0.22 15.68 -11.63
CA LEU A 23 -0.33 15.08 -10.42
C LEU A 23 0.57 15.27 -9.18
N ASP A 24 1.81 15.75 -9.33
CA ASP A 24 2.76 15.85 -8.22
C ASP A 24 2.31 16.85 -7.16
N LEU A 25 1.85 18.03 -7.57
CA LEU A 25 1.41 19.06 -6.62
C LEU A 25 0.20 18.62 -5.78
N PRO A 26 -0.92 18.13 -6.37
CA PRO A 26 -2.03 17.65 -5.57
C PRO A 26 -1.64 16.45 -4.70
N ALA A 27 -0.84 15.51 -5.24
CA ALA A 27 -0.39 14.36 -4.47
C ALA A 27 0.47 14.78 -3.27
N LYS A 28 1.49 15.62 -3.45
CA LYS A 28 2.35 16.13 -2.36
C LYS A 28 1.55 16.87 -1.30
N THR A 29 0.54 17.63 -1.72
CA THR A 29 -0.34 18.38 -0.80
C THR A 29 -1.13 17.42 0.08
N VAL A 30 -1.79 16.43 -0.53
CA VAL A 30 -2.57 15.41 0.20
C VAL A 30 -1.65 14.54 1.07
N GLY A 31 -0.51 14.10 0.55
CA GLY A 31 0.47 13.30 1.28
C GLY A 31 1.01 14.04 2.51
N LYS A 32 1.35 15.33 2.38
CA LYS A 32 1.78 16.16 3.50
C LYS A 32 0.68 16.30 4.57
N LEU A 33 -0.57 16.48 4.16
CA LEU A 33 -1.71 16.54 5.09
C LEU A 33 -1.91 15.21 5.82
N ALA A 34 -1.85 14.09 5.09
CA ALA A 34 -1.99 12.75 5.66
C ALA A 34 -0.89 12.47 6.70
N ARG A 35 0.38 12.75 6.38
CA ARG A 35 1.50 12.61 7.34
C ARG A 35 1.37 13.56 8.53
N GLY A 36 0.88 14.78 8.32
CA GLY A 36 0.66 15.74 9.40
C GLY A 36 -0.48 15.34 10.33
N ALA A 37 -1.52 14.70 9.80
CA ALA A 37 -2.66 14.22 10.58
C ALA A 37 -2.35 12.89 11.30
N ILE A 38 -1.50 12.05 10.71
CA ILE A 38 -1.16 10.70 11.20
C ILE A 38 0.36 10.62 11.39
N GLY A 39 0.85 11.25 12.46
CA GLY A 39 2.25 11.19 12.85
C GLY A 39 2.63 9.85 13.50
N PRO A 40 3.92 9.64 13.79
CA PRO A 40 4.39 8.45 14.52
C PRO A 40 3.66 8.28 15.86
N GLY A 41 3.25 7.06 16.18
CA GLY A 41 2.59 6.72 17.44
C GLY A 41 1.55 5.60 17.31
N PRO A 42 0.82 5.29 18.40
CA PRO A 42 -0.06 4.13 18.45
C PRO A 42 -1.15 4.09 17.37
N LEU A 43 -1.68 5.26 17.00
CA LEU A 43 -2.67 5.36 15.93
C LEU A 43 -2.06 4.94 14.58
N LYS A 44 -0.85 5.39 14.27
CA LYS A 44 -0.15 5.02 13.04
C LYS A 44 0.16 3.52 13.02
N ASP A 45 0.59 2.94 14.14
CA ASP A 45 0.86 1.50 14.27
C ASP A 45 -0.39 0.65 14.03
N VAL A 46 -1.54 1.08 14.55
CA VAL A 46 -2.82 0.41 14.30
C VAL A 46 -3.22 0.50 12.83
N LEU A 47 -3.09 1.69 12.23
CA LEU A 47 -3.50 1.94 10.84
C LEU A 47 -2.57 1.32 9.80
N SER A 48 -1.27 1.18 10.10
CA SER A 48 -0.30 0.51 9.24
C SER A 48 -0.36 -1.02 9.38
N GLY A 49 -0.92 -1.53 10.47
CA GLY A 49 -1.03 -2.97 10.73
C GLY A 49 0.27 -3.60 11.24
N THR A 50 1.20 -2.82 11.79
CA THR A 50 2.47 -3.35 12.35
C THR A 50 2.23 -4.41 13.43
N TRP A 51 1.17 -4.27 14.23
CA TRP A 51 0.75 -5.25 15.24
C TRP A 51 0.24 -6.58 14.66
N LEU A 52 -0.27 -6.55 13.43
CA LEU A 52 -0.82 -7.71 12.72
C LEU A 52 0.27 -8.47 11.95
N GLY A 53 1.43 -7.85 11.74
CA GLY A 53 2.53 -8.38 10.94
C GLY A 53 2.35 -8.17 9.42
N HIS A 54 1.28 -7.51 8.99
CA HIS A 54 1.04 -7.14 7.59
C HIS A 54 0.11 -5.93 7.49
N THR A 55 0.09 -5.28 6.33
CA THR A 55 -0.79 -4.11 6.11
C THR A 55 -2.27 -4.47 6.30
N ILE A 56 -3.00 -3.59 6.98
CA ILE A 56 -4.44 -3.78 7.24
C ILE A 56 -5.30 -3.33 6.06
N HIS A 57 -4.79 -2.45 5.20
CA HIS A 57 -5.54 -1.90 4.07
C HIS A 57 -6.11 -2.99 3.14
N PRO A 58 -5.33 -4.00 2.68
CA PRO A 58 -5.88 -5.08 1.85
C PRO A 58 -7.06 -5.82 2.52
N LEU A 59 -6.95 -6.12 3.81
CA LEU A 59 -8.02 -6.79 4.57
C LEU A 59 -9.32 -5.98 4.59
N LEU A 60 -9.22 -4.65 4.75
CA LEU A 60 -10.39 -3.78 4.75
C LEU A 60 -10.97 -3.59 3.34
N THR A 61 -10.14 -3.61 2.30
CA THR A 61 -10.62 -3.54 0.91
C THR A 61 -11.52 -4.73 0.56
N ASP A 62 -11.27 -5.93 1.11
CA ASP A 62 -12.13 -7.10 0.90
C ASP A 62 -13.56 -6.87 1.40
N VAL A 63 -13.72 -6.14 2.51
CA VAL A 63 -15.05 -5.80 3.04
C VAL A 63 -15.77 -4.83 2.09
N VAL A 64 -15.09 -3.79 1.62
CA VAL A 64 -15.68 -2.80 0.70
C VAL A 64 -16.02 -3.43 -0.64
N ILE A 65 -15.07 -4.11 -1.27
CA ILE A 65 -15.24 -4.74 -2.59
C ILE A 65 -16.23 -5.89 -2.50
N GLY A 66 -16.13 -6.74 -1.47
CA GLY A 66 -17.00 -7.89 -1.29
C GLY A 66 -18.46 -7.49 -1.09
N THR A 67 -18.74 -6.47 -0.26
CA THR A 67 -20.11 -6.01 -0.02
C THR A 67 -20.71 -5.33 -1.24
N TRP A 68 -19.97 -4.45 -1.92
CA TRP A 68 -20.46 -3.78 -3.12
C TRP A 68 -20.62 -4.74 -4.31
N SER A 69 -19.68 -5.67 -4.51
CA SER A 69 -19.83 -6.74 -5.52
C SER A 69 -21.04 -7.61 -5.25
N SER A 70 -21.25 -8.01 -3.99
CA SER A 70 -22.42 -8.80 -3.60
C SER A 70 -23.73 -8.04 -3.86
N ALA A 71 -23.77 -6.74 -3.60
CA ALA A 71 -24.95 -5.91 -3.91
C ALA A 71 -25.26 -5.89 -5.41
N ASN A 72 -24.25 -5.77 -6.27
CA ASN A 72 -24.45 -5.83 -7.73
C ASN A 72 -24.91 -7.21 -8.19
N ILE A 73 -24.36 -8.29 -7.64
CA ILE A 73 -24.82 -9.65 -7.95
C ILE A 73 -26.31 -9.77 -7.59
N LEU A 74 -26.73 -9.33 -6.40
CA LEU A 74 -28.14 -9.33 -6.01
C LEU A 74 -29.01 -8.46 -6.92
N ASP A 75 -28.48 -7.35 -7.45
CA ASP A 75 -29.20 -6.53 -8.41
C ASP A 75 -29.42 -7.23 -9.75
N LEU A 76 -28.48 -8.07 -10.18
CA LEU A 76 -28.54 -8.79 -11.45
C LEU A 76 -29.45 -10.03 -11.35
N ILE A 77 -29.31 -10.83 -10.28
CA ILE A 77 -29.96 -12.15 -10.19
C ILE A 77 -30.93 -12.31 -9.02
N GLY A 78 -30.89 -11.43 -8.01
CA GLY A 78 -31.64 -11.59 -6.75
C GLY A 78 -33.12 -11.14 -6.82
N GLY A 79 -33.60 -10.68 -7.96
CA GLY A 79 -34.99 -10.29 -8.15
C GLY A 79 -35.45 -9.15 -7.22
N ARG A 80 -36.77 -9.05 -6.97
CA ARG A 80 -37.30 -7.92 -6.18
C ARG A 80 -37.00 -8.04 -4.68
N GLU A 81 -36.99 -9.25 -4.17
CA GLU A 81 -36.87 -9.58 -2.74
C GLU A 81 -35.49 -9.24 -2.18
N ALA A 82 -34.42 -9.35 -3.00
CA ALA A 82 -33.06 -9.03 -2.59
C ALA A 82 -32.77 -7.52 -2.41
N GLU A 83 -33.72 -6.63 -2.70
CA GLU A 83 -33.49 -5.18 -2.68
C GLU A 83 -33.03 -4.65 -1.32
N ARG A 84 -33.63 -5.15 -0.23
CA ARG A 84 -33.23 -4.74 1.13
C ARG A 84 -31.83 -5.24 1.47
N ALA A 85 -31.45 -6.43 1.01
CA ALA A 85 -30.12 -6.98 1.22
C ALA A 85 -29.07 -6.18 0.44
N ALA A 86 -29.33 -5.85 -0.83
CA ALA A 86 -28.46 -5.00 -1.64
C ALA A 86 -28.24 -3.62 -0.98
N GLN A 87 -29.29 -2.97 -0.46
CA GLN A 87 -29.15 -1.70 0.25
C GLN A 87 -28.31 -1.80 1.52
N ARG A 88 -28.45 -2.90 2.29
CA ARG A 88 -27.64 -3.15 3.49
C ARG A 88 -26.18 -3.34 3.13
N LEU A 89 -25.88 -4.16 2.12
CA LEU A 89 -24.52 -4.38 1.64
C LEU A 89 -23.87 -3.08 1.14
N ILE A 90 -24.59 -2.26 0.36
CA ILE A 90 -24.09 -0.94 -0.05
C ILE A 90 -23.76 -0.07 1.17
N ALA A 91 -24.65 -0.03 2.16
CA ALA A 91 -24.44 0.75 3.39
C ALA A 91 -23.24 0.25 4.21
N VAL A 92 -23.06 -1.07 4.34
CA VAL A 92 -21.90 -1.66 5.00
C VAL A 92 -20.61 -1.26 4.28
N GLY A 93 -20.57 -1.36 2.95
CA GLY A 93 -19.39 -0.95 2.18
C GLY A 93 -19.08 0.55 2.30
N ILE A 94 -20.10 1.41 2.34
CA ILE A 94 -19.92 2.86 2.60
C ILE A 94 -19.33 3.09 4.00
N ALA A 95 -19.81 2.37 5.01
CA ALA A 95 -19.29 2.48 6.37
C ALA A 95 -17.84 1.97 6.47
N ALA A 96 -17.52 0.86 5.80
CA ALA A 96 -16.18 0.29 5.75
C ALA A 96 -15.19 1.14 4.94
N TYR A 97 -15.66 1.95 3.98
CA TYR A 97 -14.80 2.77 3.14
C TYR A 97 -13.93 3.74 3.94
N GLY A 98 -14.48 4.39 4.98
CA GLY A 98 -13.76 5.37 5.80
C GLY A 98 -12.45 4.82 6.38
N PRO A 99 -12.49 3.76 7.22
CA PRO A 99 -11.27 3.15 7.75
C PRO A 99 -10.39 2.53 6.65
N THR A 100 -10.97 1.99 5.58
CA THR A 100 -10.20 1.47 4.44
C THR A 100 -9.37 2.56 3.77
N ALA A 101 -9.97 3.72 3.51
CA ALA A 101 -9.28 4.86 2.89
C ALA A 101 -8.22 5.46 3.82
N LEU A 102 -8.46 5.47 5.14
CA LEU A 102 -7.53 5.99 6.13
C LEU A 102 -6.25 5.14 6.22
N THR A 103 -6.40 3.82 6.25
CA THR A 103 -5.28 2.87 6.29
C THR A 103 -4.45 2.95 4.99
N GLY A 104 -5.10 2.95 3.82
CA GLY A 104 -4.41 3.11 2.54
C GLY A 104 -3.74 4.48 2.37
N ALA A 105 -4.35 5.55 2.89
CA ALA A 105 -3.73 6.88 2.87
C ALA A 105 -2.46 6.93 3.74
N THR A 106 -2.42 6.17 4.84
CA THR A 106 -1.23 6.07 5.70
C THR A 106 -0.09 5.37 4.95
N ASP A 107 -0.36 4.21 4.35
CA ASP A 107 0.63 3.43 3.58
C ASP A 107 1.17 4.22 2.38
N TRP A 108 0.28 4.89 1.65
CA TRP A 108 0.65 5.70 0.49
C TRP A 108 1.45 6.94 0.87
N ALA A 109 1.07 7.64 1.94
CA ALA A 109 1.74 8.87 2.33
C ALA A 109 3.19 8.65 2.77
N ASP A 110 3.54 7.47 3.28
CA ASP A 110 4.93 7.12 3.59
C ASP A 110 5.72 6.74 2.32
N SER A 111 5.05 6.15 1.33
CA SER A 111 5.69 5.65 0.09
C SER A 111 5.84 6.70 -1.01
N GLU A 112 4.98 7.72 -1.04
CA GLU A 112 4.93 8.71 -2.14
C GLU A 112 6.17 9.61 -2.21
N ILE A 113 6.90 9.77 -1.11
CA ILE A 113 8.03 10.70 -1.02
C ILE A 113 9.16 10.28 -1.96
N GLY A 114 9.54 8.99 -1.92
CA GLY A 114 10.69 8.46 -2.67
C GLY A 114 10.35 7.76 -3.98
N ASN A 115 9.08 7.78 -4.42
CA ASN A 115 8.71 7.22 -5.72
C ASN A 115 7.57 8.01 -6.39
N ASP A 116 7.90 8.70 -7.49
CA ASP A 116 6.93 9.51 -8.24
C ASP A 116 5.82 8.68 -8.91
N GLY A 117 6.12 7.45 -9.34
CA GLY A 117 5.11 6.53 -9.88
C GLY A 117 4.06 6.17 -8.83
N VAL A 118 4.50 5.79 -7.63
CA VAL A 118 3.63 5.53 -6.46
C VAL A 118 2.81 6.76 -6.10
N ARG A 119 3.46 7.93 -6.05
CA ARG A 119 2.82 9.22 -5.76
C ARG A 119 1.64 9.49 -6.70
N ARG A 120 1.87 9.39 -8.01
CA ARG A 120 0.90 9.74 -9.05
C ARG A 120 -0.19 8.70 -9.20
N VAL A 121 0.15 7.41 -9.19
CA VAL A 121 -0.84 6.33 -9.28
C VAL A 121 -1.71 6.29 -8.03
N GLY A 122 -1.13 6.50 -6.83
CA GLY A 122 -1.87 6.48 -5.57
C GLY A 122 -2.91 7.59 -5.44
N ILE A 123 -2.62 8.82 -5.88
CA ILE A 123 -3.64 9.89 -5.86
C ILE A 123 -4.79 9.61 -6.85
N VAL A 124 -4.48 9.06 -8.01
CA VAL A 124 -5.51 8.65 -9.00
C VAL A 124 -6.34 7.50 -8.46
N HIS A 125 -5.72 6.50 -7.83
CA HIS A 125 -6.41 5.41 -7.15
C HIS A 125 -7.38 5.94 -6.08
N ALA A 126 -6.96 6.91 -5.26
CA ALA A 126 -7.82 7.53 -4.26
C ALA A 126 -9.02 8.26 -4.88
N TRP A 127 -8.83 9.01 -5.98
CA TRP A 127 -9.92 9.70 -6.68
C TRP A 127 -10.91 8.77 -7.38
N VAL A 128 -10.39 7.71 -8.01
CA VAL A 128 -11.22 6.66 -8.64
C VAL A 128 -12.10 6.00 -7.58
N ASN A 129 -11.55 5.60 -6.44
CA ASN A 129 -12.32 5.01 -5.35
C ASN A 129 -13.27 6.00 -4.68
N GLY A 130 -12.91 7.28 -4.57
CA GLY A 130 -13.81 8.34 -4.11
C GLY A 130 -15.03 8.51 -5.04
N THR A 131 -14.82 8.36 -6.34
CA THR A 131 -15.90 8.38 -7.34
C THR A 131 -16.78 7.14 -7.23
N ALA A 132 -16.21 5.96 -7.01
CA ALA A 132 -16.97 4.73 -6.74
C ALA A 132 -17.84 4.90 -5.48
N LEU A 133 -17.28 5.43 -4.38
CA LEU A 133 -18.03 5.74 -3.16
C LEU A 133 -19.21 6.69 -3.44
N ALA A 134 -18.99 7.76 -4.20
CA ALA A 134 -20.04 8.72 -4.56
C ALA A 134 -21.17 8.03 -5.35
N LEU A 135 -20.84 7.16 -6.30
CA LEU A 135 -21.81 6.39 -7.09
C LEU A 135 -22.62 5.41 -6.23
N TYR A 136 -21.98 4.67 -5.32
CA TYR A 136 -22.69 3.76 -4.40
C TYR A 136 -23.55 4.53 -3.39
N THR A 137 -23.08 5.67 -2.91
CA THR A 137 -23.87 6.55 -2.04
C THR A 137 -25.10 7.09 -2.78
N ALA A 138 -24.92 7.57 -4.01
CA ALA A 138 -26.02 8.01 -4.86
C ALA A 138 -26.98 6.86 -5.18
N SER A 139 -26.48 5.64 -5.38
CA SER A 139 -27.30 4.43 -5.53
C SER A 139 -28.18 4.19 -4.31
N LEU A 140 -27.60 4.23 -3.11
CA LEU A 140 -28.33 4.03 -1.85
C LEU A 140 -29.41 5.11 -1.66
N VAL A 141 -29.08 6.37 -1.94
CA VAL A 141 -30.05 7.48 -1.85
C VAL A 141 -31.17 7.31 -2.86
N ALA A 142 -30.88 6.95 -4.11
CA ALA A 142 -31.90 6.73 -5.15
C ALA A 142 -32.86 5.59 -4.76
N ARG A 143 -32.35 4.49 -4.18
CA ARG A 143 -33.16 3.36 -3.71
C ARG A 143 -34.05 3.74 -2.54
N ARG A 144 -33.53 4.50 -1.56
CA ARG A 144 -34.31 5.01 -0.42
C ARG A 144 -35.41 5.97 -0.85
N ARG A 145 -35.25 6.65 -1.99
CA ARG A 145 -36.27 7.50 -2.63
C ARG A 145 -37.21 6.72 -3.58
N GLY A 146 -37.16 5.39 -3.57
CA GLY A 146 -38.03 4.53 -4.41
C GLY A 146 -37.59 4.37 -5.87
N SER A 147 -36.53 5.05 -6.30
CA SER A 147 -36.02 5.01 -7.68
C SER A 147 -35.07 3.82 -7.89
N ARG A 148 -35.60 2.60 -7.78
CA ARG A 148 -34.82 1.35 -7.83
C ARG A 148 -33.96 1.20 -9.08
N GLY A 149 -34.53 1.42 -10.26
CA GLY A 149 -33.81 1.26 -11.54
C GLY A 149 -32.59 2.19 -11.63
N ARG A 150 -32.75 3.46 -11.23
CA ARG A 150 -31.66 4.43 -11.14
C ARG A 150 -30.61 4.00 -10.11
N GLY A 151 -31.04 3.46 -8.97
CA GLY A 151 -30.16 2.88 -7.97
C GLY A 151 -29.27 1.77 -8.54
N LYS A 152 -29.85 0.82 -9.28
CA LYS A 152 -29.11 -0.26 -9.94
C LYS A 152 -28.10 0.26 -10.96
N ALA A 153 -28.53 1.18 -11.83
CA ALA A 153 -27.64 1.78 -12.82
C ALA A 153 -26.43 2.50 -12.19
N LEU A 154 -26.66 3.24 -11.10
CA LEU A 154 -25.59 3.90 -10.35
C LEU A 154 -24.64 2.91 -9.68
N ALA A 155 -25.16 1.81 -9.11
CA ALA A 155 -24.34 0.78 -8.49
C ALA A 155 -23.47 0.06 -9.54
N LEU A 156 -24.03 -0.27 -10.71
CA LEU A 156 -23.29 -0.88 -11.82
C LEU A 156 -22.21 0.06 -12.38
N ALA A 157 -22.50 1.36 -12.53
CA ALA A 157 -21.48 2.35 -12.88
C ALA A 157 -20.38 2.41 -11.80
N GLY A 158 -20.78 2.42 -10.52
CA GLY A 158 -19.87 2.34 -9.38
C GLY A 158 -19.00 1.09 -9.40
N ALA A 159 -19.53 -0.06 -9.82
CA ALA A 159 -18.79 -1.31 -9.98
C ALA A 159 -17.71 -1.20 -11.06
N GLY A 160 -18.01 -0.56 -12.19
CA GLY A 160 -17.02 -0.31 -13.24
C GLY A 160 -15.85 0.56 -12.75
N VAL A 161 -16.17 1.64 -12.02
CA VAL A 161 -15.16 2.53 -11.42
C VAL A 161 -14.36 1.81 -10.33
N LEU A 162 -15.02 1.02 -9.48
CA LEU A 162 -14.39 0.22 -8.43
C LEU A 162 -13.40 -0.80 -9.03
N SER A 163 -13.73 -1.45 -10.14
CA SER A 163 -12.83 -2.37 -10.83
C SER A 163 -11.56 -1.68 -11.33
N ALA A 164 -11.68 -0.45 -11.88
CA ALA A 164 -10.51 0.35 -12.25
C ALA A 164 -9.67 0.73 -11.02
N GLY A 165 -10.33 1.10 -9.91
CA GLY A 165 -9.67 1.35 -8.63
C GLY A 165 -8.92 0.12 -8.10
N GLY A 166 -9.55 -1.05 -8.15
CA GLY A 166 -8.96 -2.34 -7.76
C GLY A 166 -7.75 -2.70 -8.61
N TYR A 167 -7.79 -2.47 -9.92
CA TYR A 167 -6.62 -2.65 -10.78
C TYR A 167 -5.44 -1.75 -10.37
N LEU A 168 -5.69 -0.44 -10.15
CA LEU A 168 -4.64 0.48 -9.68
C LEU A 168 -4.10 0.09 -8.30
N GLY A 169 -4.96 -0.38 -7.40
CA GLY A 169 -4.57 -0.89 -6.09
C GLY A 169 -3.69 -2.13 -6.18
N GLY A 170 -4.04 -3.06 -7.06
CA GLY A 170 -3.22 -4.23 -7.36
C GLY A 170 -1.87 -3.86 -7.98
N HIS A 171 -1.82 -2.84 -8.83
CA HIS A 171 -0.55 -2.32 -9.35
C HIS A 171 0.34 -1.74 -8.24
N LEU A 172 -0.23 -0.92 -7.35
CA LEU A 172 0.49 -0.35 -6.21
C LEU A 172 1.04 -1.45 -5.26
N ALA A 173 0.21 -2.42 -4.90
CA ALA A 173 0.58 -3.48 -3.97
C ALA A 173 1.55 -4.50 -4.60
N PHE A 174 1.22 -5.05 -5.77
CA PHE A 174 1.91 -6.22 -6.32
C PHE A 174 2.97 -5.89 -7.36
N ARG A 175 2.87 -4.76 -8.08
CA ARG A 175 3.88 -4.35 -9.06
C ARG A 175 4.87 -3.35 -8.48
N GLN A 176 4.39 -2.44 -7.63
CA GLN A 176 5.23 -1.43 -6.98
C GLN A 176 5.62 -1.80 -5.54
N GLY A 177 5.10 -2.91 -4.99
CA GLY A 177 5.54 -3.47 -3.71
C GLY A 177 5.15 -2.66 -2.47
N ILE A 178 4.06 -1.89 -2.52
CA ILE A 178 3.61 -1.15 -1.33
C ILE A 178 3.07 -2.12 -0.29
N GLY A 179 3.60 -2.03 0.94
CA GLY A 179 3.16 -2.85 2.08
C GLY A 179 3.74 -4.26 2.11
N ALA A 180 4.60 -4.63 1.16
CA ALA A 180 5.33 -5.90 1.17
C ALA A 180 6.69 -5.76 1.85
N ASP A 181 7.05 -6.71 2.69
CA ASP A 181 8.41 -6.82 3.22
C ASP A 181 9.38 -7.14 2.09
N GLN A 182 10.29 -6.22 1.80
CA GLN A 182 11.25 -6.34 0.71
C GLN A 182 12.35 -7.37 0.97
N THR A 183 12.42 -7.94 2.18
CA THR A 183 13.41 -8.95 2.58
C THR A 183 12.87 -10.38 2.58
N ILE A 184 11.57 -10.58 2.29
CA ILE A 184 10.89 -11.89 2.44
C ILE A 184 11.49 -13.01 1.56
N PHE A 185 12.17 -12.66 0.47
CA PHE A 185 12.83 -13.63 -0.43
C PHE A 185 14.33 -13.76 -0.18
N ASP A 186 14.88 -13.00 0.76
CA ASP A 186 16.31 -12.93 1.09
C ASP A 186 16.54 -13.66 2.43
N LEU A 187 16.33 -14.98 2.48
CA LEU A 187 16.32 -15.77 3.73
C LEU A 187 17.66 -15.86 4.46
N GLY A 188 18.78 -15.54 3.79
CA GLY A 188 20.11 -15.74 4.36
C GLY A 188 20.64 -17.17 4.21
N PRO A 189 21.95 -17.36 4.43
CA PRO A 189 22.52 -18.69 4.57
C PRO A 189 22.12 -19.34 5.90
N ASP A 190 21.87 -20.66 5.87
CA ASP A 190 21.51 -21.46 7.07
C ASP A 190 22.73 -21.81 7.95
N ASP A 191 23.94 -21.71 7.39
CA ASP A 191 25.19 -22.05 8.03
C ASP A 191 26.03 -20.81 8.37
N TRP A 192 26.93 -20.95 9.34
CA TRP A 192 27.94 -19.95 9.64
C TRP A 192 28.73 -19.57 8.38
N THR A 193 28.54 -18.34 7.93
CA THR A 193 29.09 -17.84 6.67
C THR A 193 30.07 -16.71 6.96
N PRO A 194 31.32 -16.80 6.45
CA PRO A 194 32.24 -15.67 6.49
C PRO A 194 31.63 -14.44 5.81
N ALA A 195 31.61 -13.31 6.51
CA ALA A 195 31.11 -12.05 5.99
C ALA A 195 32.26 -11.09 5.67
N ILE A 196 32.54 -10.14 6.57
CA ILE A 196 33.53 -9.07 6.38
C ILE A 196 34.61 -9.11 7.47
N GLY A 197 35.80 -8.58 7.15
CA GLY A 197 36.85 -8.36 8.14
C GLY A 197 36.38 -7.39 9.23
N GLY A 198 36.56 -7.75 10.51
CA GLY A 198 36.08 -6.92 11.62
C GLY A 198 36.71 -5.52 11.68
N ASP A 199 37.92 -5.36 11.17
CA ASP A 199 38.65 -4.10 11.02
C ASP A 199 37.98 -3.13 10.02
N GLN A 200 37.19 -3.66 9.08
CA GLN A 200 36.43 -2.87 8.11
C GLN A 200 35.13 -2.30 8.71
N VAL A 201 34.66 -2.84 9.84
CA VAL A 201 33.44 -2.37 10.52
C VAL A 201 33.80 -1.30 11.56
N THR A 202 33.45 -0.06 11.26
CA THR A 202 33.77 1.11 12.08
C THR A 202 32.70 1.43 13.12
N GLU A 203 33.12 2.03 14.24
CA GLU A 203 32.22 2.47 15.31
C GLU A 203 31.28 3.56 14.79
N GLY A 204 29.97 3.34 14.93
CA GLY A 204 28.93 4.22 14.39
C GLY A 204 28.84 4.26 12.87
N GLY A 205 29.63 3.43 12.16
CA GLY A 205 29.61 3.36 10.70
C GLY A 205 28.55 2.41 10.16
N ALA A 206 28.37 2.45 8.85
CA ALA A 206 27.51 1.54 8.11
C ALA A 206 28.30 0.95 6.93
N THR A 207 28.50 -0.36 6.94
CA THR A 207 29.30 -1.04 5.91
C THR A 207 28.48 -2.21 5.35
N ALA A 208 28.15 -2.17 4.07
CA ALA A 208 27.47 -3.27 3.40
C ALA A 208 28.47 -4.31 2.87
N ALA A 209 28.11 -5.58 2.97
CA ALA A 209 28.79 -6.69 2.30
C ALA A 209 27.79 -7.75 1.84
N ASP A 210 28.15 -8.48 0.79
CA ASP A 210 27.41 -9.67 0.36
C ASP A 210 27.80 -10.86 1.24
N VAL A 211 26.81 -11.55 1.79
CA VAL A 211 26.97 -12.74 2.63
C VAL A 211 26.14 -13.86 2.04
N GLY A 212 26.75 -14.66 1.17
CA GLY A 212 26.05 -15.77 0.51
C GLY A 212 24.95 -15.31 -0.44
N GLY A 213 25.15 -14.19 -1.15
CA GLY A 213 24.17 -13.59 -2.04
C GLY A 213 23.17 -12.66 -1.36
N ILE A 214 23.26 -12.48 -0.04
CA ILE A 214 22.39 -11.60 0.73
C ILE A 214 23.14 -10.32 1.12
N PRO A 215 22.60 -9.13 0.84
CA PRO A 215 23.24 -7.89 1.24
C PRO A 215 23.00 -7.63 2.73
N VAL A 216 24.08 -7.54 3.51
CA VAL A 216 24.06 -7.33 4.96
C VAL A 216 24.80 -6.04 5.30
N MET A 217 24.15 -5.19 6.10
CA MET A 217 24.76 -4.01 6.69
C MET A 217 25.36 -4.36 8.04
N PHE A 218 26.62 -4.01 8.22
CA PHE A 218 27.35 -4.11 9.47
C PHE A 218 27.56 -2.74 10.08
N SER A 219 27.50 -2.68 11.41
CA SER A 219 27.84 -1.49 12.20
C SER A 219 28.55 -1.92 13.47
N ARG A 220 29.39 -1.05 14.06
CA ARG A 220 29.99 -1.31 15.36
C ARG A 220 29.43 -0.35 16.41
N ARG A 221 29.02 -0.91 17.55
CA ARG A 221 28.51 -0.16 18.70
C ARG A 221 29.15 -0.67 19.97
N ARG A 222 29.85 0.21 20.69
CA ARG A 222 30.59 -0.07 21.93
C ARG A 222 31.52 -1.27 21.76
N GLY A 223 32.20 -1.34 20.61
CA GLY A 223 33.10 -2.45 20.28
C GLY A 223 32.41 -3.73 19.79
N GLN A 224 31.08 -3.85 19.87
CA GLN A 224 30.33 -5.00 19.34
C GLN A 224 29.96 -4.78 17.87
N VAL A 225 30.21 -5.77 17.02
CA VAL A 225 29.70 -5.78 15.64
C VAL A 225 28.24 -6.22 15.65
N LEU A 226 27.39 -5.42 15.04
CA LEU A 226 25.98 -5.68 14.79
C LEU A 226 25.80 -5.88 13.28
N ALA A 227 24.78 -6.65 12.92
CA ALA A 227 24.41 -6.91 11.54
C ALA A 227 22.89 -6.81 11.38
N ILE A 228 22.45 -6.23 10.27
CA ILE A 228 21.07 -6.19 9.83
C ILE A 228 21.04 -6.39 8.32
N HIS A 229 19.94 -6.89 7.78
CA HIS A 229 19.75 -6.94 6.34
C HIS A 229 19.93 -5.54 5.74
N ASP A 230 20.80 -5.37 4.73
CA ASP A 230 21.08 -4.04 4.16
C ASP A 230 19.87 -3.49 3.39
N ARG A 231 19.05 -4.37 2.82
CA ARG A 231 17.80 -3.95 2.20
C ARG A 231 16.78 -3.57 3.29
N CYS A 232 16.34 -2.33 3.28
CA CYS A 232 15.23 -1.85 4.11
C CYS A 232 13.94 -2.63 3.78
N SER A 233 13.35 -3.29 4.78
CA SER A 233 12.11 -4.08 4.63
C SER A 233 10.92 -3.27 4.11
N HIS A 234 10.91 -1.95 4.26
CA HIS A 234 9.84 -1.09 3.78
C HIS A 234 9.83 -0.91 2.25
N ARG A 235 10.94 -0.44 1.64
CA ARG A 235 11.00 -0.06 0.21
C ARG A 235 12.26 -0.49 -0.53
N GLY A 236 13.09 -1.32 0.10
CA GLY A 236 14.17 -2.01 -0.60
C GLY A 236 15.47 -1.22 -0.74
N CYS A 237 15.57 -0.04 -0.14
CA CYS A 237 16.76 0.80 -0.20
C CYS A 237 17.87 0.26 0.71
N SER A 238 19.12 0.50 0.33
CA SER A 238 20.29 0.17 1.16
C SER A 238 20.29 1.01 2.45
N LEU A 239 20.33 0.33 3.59
CA LEU A 239 20.45 0.92 4.92
C LEU A 239 21.88 1.44 5.17
N ALA A 240 22.88 0.81 4.55
CA ALA A 240 24.27 1.26 4.63
C ALA A 240 24.51 2.63 3.96
N SER A 241 23.58 3.07 3.11
CA SER A 241 23.56 4.42 2.54
C SER A 241 22.87 5.45 3.44
N GLY A 242 22.39 5.04 4.62
CA GLY A 242 21.71 5.88 5.60
C GLY A 242 22.60 6.30 6.75
N ASP A 243 21.97 6.97 7.72
CA ASP A 243 22.64 7.48 8.91
C ASP A 243 22.49 6.53 10.10
N VAL A 244 23.58 6.29 10.82
CA VAL A 244 23.58 5.49 12.06
C VAL A 244 23.78 6.42 13.25
N GLU A 245 22.79 6.50 14.12
CA GLU A 245 22.81 7.33 15.32
C GLU A 245 22.24 6.55 16.51
N ASP A 246 22.92 6.59 17.66
CA ASP A 246 22.51 5.96 18.91
C ASP A 246 22.16 4.45 18.84
N GLY A 247 22.73 3.74 17.86
CA GLY A 247 22.44 2.32 17.60
C GLY A 247 21.16 2.10 16.81
N ALA A 248 20.66 3.12 16.13
CA ALA A 248 19.60 3.02 15.16
C ALA A 248 20.12 3.41 13.77
N VAL A 249 19.69 2.69 12.72
CA VAL A 249 19.93 3.09 11.34
C VAL A 249 18.67 3.70 10.74
N THR A 250 18.79 4.86 10.11
CA THR A 250 17.70 5.55 9.40
C THR A 250 17.88 5.38 7.90
N CYS A 251 16.91 4.71 7.27
CA CYS A 251 16.89 4.49 5.83
C CYS A 251 16.81 5.83 5.07
N PRO A 252 17.72 6.08 4.10
CA PRO A 252 17.81 7.37 3.42
C PRO A 252 16.62 7.65 2.48
N CYS A 253 15.85 6.62 2.12
CA CYS A 253 14.74 6.79 1.18
C CYS A 253 13.53 7.50 1.79
N HIS A 254 13.08 7.07 2.98
CA HIS A 254 11.83 7.54 3.58
C HIS A 254 11.92 7.72 5.10
N GLY A 255 13.10 7.57 5.71
CA GLY A 255 13.30 7.77 7.15
C GLY A 255 12.82 6.61 8.03
N SER A 256 12.58 5.42 7.48
CA SER A 256 12.30 4.22 8.31
C SER A 256 13.52 3.92 9.20
N THR A 257 13.31 3.74 10.49
CA THR A 257 14.38 3.54 11.49
C THR A 257 14.35 2.13 12.06
N PHE A 258 15.51 1.50 12.17
CA PHE A 258 15.71 0.13 12.68
C PHE A 258 16.68 0.15 13.87
N ARG A 259 16.47 -0.71 14.88
CA ARG A 259 17.26 -0.79 16.13
C ARG A 259 17.62 -2.23 16.46
#